data_AF-A0A9D8EHM6-F1
#
_entry.id   AF-A0A9D8EHM6-F1
#
_cell.length_a   1.000
_cell.length_b   1.000
_cell.length_c   1.000
_cell.angle_alpha   90.00
_cell.angle_beta   90.00
_cell.angle_gamma   90.00
#
_symmetry.space_group_name_H-M   'P 1'
#
loop_
_entity.id
_entity.type
_entity.pdbx_description
1 polymer ?
#
loop_
_entity_poly.entity_id
_entity_poly.type
_entity_poly.pdbx_seq_one_letter_code
_entity_poly.pdbx_strand_id
1 'polypeptide(L)'
;MEVSNTNYNNPGNSFIQDTQITTHALHLTGSNAVEVLSNAELFFDMQQYVQSFYQLEKLCTIYDVYNIEASVLGQEIKYFENDMPAVNIGNPLIKEKSDIYGIKNVNFAHNTRGKFVLELIALYRQKAGKDFKPRFCAPFSLAANIRGYNNLINDIYEDKKFVLELFR
;
A
#
# COMPACT_ATOMS: atom_id res chain seq x y z
N MET A 1 25.68 17.15 24.61
CA MET A 1 25.34 18.45 23.99
C MET A 1 23.83 18.58 24.12
N GLU A 2 23.38 19.39 25.08
CA GLU A 2 21.94 19.56 25.39
C GLU A 2 21.25 20.28 24.24
N VAL A 3 20.22 19.65 23.68
CA VAL A 3 19.35 20.28 22.69
C VAL A 3 18.18 20.91 23.45
N SER A 4 18.11 22.24 23.37
CA SER A 4 17.09 23.06 24.01
C SER A 4 15.67 22.68 23.55
N ASN A 5 14.81 22.32 24.50
CA ASN A 5 13.37 22.17 24.32
C ASN A 5 12.73 23.54 24.04
N THR A 6 12.39 23.82 22.78
CA THR A 6 11.42 24.87 22.44
C THR A 6 10.04 24.24 22.30
N ASN A 7 9.23 24.38 23.36
CA ASN A 7 7.81 24.03 23.39
C ASN A 7 7.02 24.86 22.38
N TYR A 8 6.68 24.27 21.23
CA TYR A 8 5.61 24.76 20.35
C TYR A 8 4.27 24.09 20.73
N ASN A 9 3.73 24.43 21.90
CA ASN A 9 2.38 24.03 22.28
C ASN A 9 1.47 25.26 22.29
N ASN A 10 0.84 25.54 21.15
CA ASN A 10 -0.26 26.49 21.02
C ASN A 10 -1.58 25.67 21.02
N PRO A 11 -2.38 25.67 22.09
CA PRO A 11 -3.45 24.68 22.31
C PRO A 11 -4.73 24.92 21.49
N GLY A 12 -4.69 25.77 20.46
CA GLY A 12 -5.88 26.22 19.73
C GLY A 12 -6.00 25.79 18.27
N ASN A 13 -5.00 25.11 17.69
CA ASN A 13 -5.03 24.62 16.31
C ASN A 13 -3.94 23.54 16.10
N SER A 14 -4.14 22.33 16.62
CA SER A 14 -3.24 21.22 16.31
C SER A 14 -3.63 20.62 14.96
N PHE A 15 -2.93 21.04 13.90
CA PHE A 15 -2.98 20.34 12.61
C PHE A 15 -2.18 19.07 12.73
N ILE A 16 -2.85 17.91 12.70
CA ILE A 16 -2.14 16.65 12.73
C ILE A 16 -1.65 16.30 11.33
N GLN A 17 -0.33 16.21 11.18
CA GLN A 17 0.31 15.83 9.92
C GLN A 17 0.39 14.30 9.80
N ASP A 18 -0.17 13.76 8.72
CA ASP A 18 0.00 12.37 8.27
C ASP A 18 0.78 12.39 6.95
N THR A 19 1.75 11.49 6.78
CA THR A 19 2.71 11.54 5.66
C THR A 19 2.72 10.23 4.89
N GLN A 20 2.67 10.30 3.56
CA GLN A 20 2.94 9.16 2.69
C GLN A 20 4.44 9.10 2.36
N ILE A 21 5.25 8.64 3.31
CA ILE A 21 6.72 8.78 3.24
C ILE A 21 7.46 7.48 2.92
N THR A 22 6.76 6.37 2.67
CA THR A 22 7.38 5.03 2.61
C THR A 22 8.47 4.87 1.55
N THR A 23 8.28 5.38 0.33
CA THR A 23 9.35 5.36 -0.69
C THR A 23 10.56 6.16 -0.24
N HIS A 24 10.34 7.32 0.37
CA HIS A 24 11.43 8.13 0.92
C HIS A 24 12.12 7.45 2.10
N ALA A 25 11.36 6.77 2.97
CA ALA A 25 11.88 6.01 4.09
C ALA A 25 12.86 4.92 3.62
N LEU A 26 12.50 4.16 2.59
CA LEU A 26 13.37 3.15 1.97
C LEU A 26 14.71 3.75 1.52
N HIS A 27 14.67 4.88 0.81
CA HIS A 27 15.87 5.58 0.36
C HIS A 27 16.70 6.14 1.53
N LEU A 28 16.05 6.73 2.53
CA LEU A 28 16.72 7.33 3.68
C LEU A 28 17.45 6.29 4.53
N THR A 29 16.86 5.10 4.71
CA THR A 29 17.45 4.03 5.51
C THR A 29 18.34 3.08 4.70
N GLY A 30 18.35 3.20 3.37
CA GLY A 30 19.04 2.26 2.48
C GLY A 30 18.49 0.83 2.59
N SER A 31 17.22 0.70 2.96
CA SER A 31 16.60 -0.61 3.19
C SER A 31 16.14 -1.24 1.88
N ASN A 32 16.28 -2.57 1.80
CA ASN A 32 15.75 -3.34 0.68
C ASN A 32 14.21 -3.34 0.72
N ALA A 33 13.58 -2.85 -0.35
CA ALA A 33 12.14 -2.71 -0.42
C ALA A 33 11.41 -4.06 -0.36
N VAL A 34 11.97 -5.11 -0.94
CA VAL A 34 11.36 -6.46 -0.94
C VAL A 34 11.31 -7.01 0.48
N GLU A 35 12.41 -6.91 1.23
CA GLU A 35 12.48 -7.37 2.62
C GLU A 35 11.54 -6.58 3.52
N VAL A 36 11.60 -5.24 3.44
CA VAL A 36 10.77 -4.37 4.28
C VAL A 36 9.28 -4.52 3.98
N LEU A 37 8.88 -4.62 2.71
CA LEU A 37 7.47 -4.75 2.30
C LEU A 37 6.95 -6.20 2.36
N SER A 38 7.73 -7.12 2.93
CA SER A 38 7.30 -8.49 3.23
C SER A 38 7.45 -8.87 4.71
N ASN A 39 7.99 -7.98 5.54
CA ASN A 39 8.18 -8.20 6.98
C ASN A 39 7.60 -7.03 7.79
N ALA A 40 6.55 -7.32 8.56
CA ALA A 40 5.82 -6.30 9.32
C ALA A 40 6.67 -5.57 10.37
N GLU A 41 7.60 -6.27 11.02
CA GLU A 41 8.48 -5.69 12.03
C GLU A 41 9.49 -4.74 11.39
N LEU A 42 10.16 -5.16 10.32
CA LEU A 42 11.10 -4.30 9.58
C LEU A 42 10.41 -3.04 9.04
N PHE A 43 9.19 -3.19 8.50
CA PHE A 43 8.39 -2.04 8.09
C PHE A 43 8.09 -1.10 9.25
N PHE A 44 7.61 -1.64 10.37
CA PHE A 44 7.26 -0.83 11.54
C PHE A 44 8.47 -0.08 12.09
N ASP A 45 9.60 -0.77 12.28
CA ASP A 45 10.82 -0.19 12.83
C ASP A 45 11.39 0.89 11.90
N MET A 46 11.37 0.66 10.58
CA MET A 46 11.74 1.68 9.59
C MET A 46 10.85 2.93 9.72
N GLN A 47 9.54 2.76 9.81
CA GLN A 47 8.63 3.89 9.96
C GLN A 47 8.84 4.62 11.30
N GLN A 48 9.15 3.90 12.39
CA GLN A 48 9.44 4.53 13.69
C GLN A 48 10.73 5.35 13.65
N TYR A 49 11.75 4.84 12.96
CA TYR A 49 12.98 5.57 12.72
C TYR A 49 12.70 6.89 11.99
N VAL A 50 11.96 6.84 10.87
CA VAL A 50 11.65 8.03 10.07
C VAL A 50 10.73 9.00 10.82
N GLN A 51 9.75 8.50 11.58
CA GLN A 51 8.93 9.31 12.46
C GLN A 51 9.79 10.10 13.45
N SER A 52 10.74 9.42 14.11
CA SER A 52 11.63 10.04 15.09
C SER A 52 12.60 11.02 14.43
N PHE A 53 13.17 10.66 13.28
CA PHE A 53 14.12 11.48 12.54
C PHE A 53 13.53 12.83 12.11
N TYR A 54 12.30 12.83 11.59
CA TYR A 54 11.60 14.04 11.16
C TYR A 54 10.70 14.66 12.23
N GLN A 55 10.65 14.09 13.44
CA GLN A 55 9.77 14.52 14.53
C GLN A 55 8.29 14.57 14.10
N LEU A 56 7.86 13.56 13.34
CA LEU A 56 6.47 13.45 12.88
C LEU A 56 5.56 13.07 14.03
N GLU A 57 4.41 13.73 14.12
CA GLU A 57 3.40 13.45 15.14
C GLU A 57 2.79 12.05 14.98
N LYS A 58 2.74 11.52 13.75
CA LYS A 58 2.17 10.21 13.44
C LYS A 58 3.15 9.30 12.72
N LEU A 59 3.04 8.03 13.05
CA LEU A 59 3.68 6.95 12.32
C LEU A 59 2.97 6.75 10.96
N CYS A 60 3.74 6.69 9.88
CA CYS A 60 3.19 6.41 8.55
C CYS A 60 2.63 4.99 8.51
N THR A 61 1.36 4.86 8.14
CA THR A 61 0.65 3.57 8.02
C THR A 61 0.50 3.10 6.57
N ILE A 62 1.07 3.84 5.63
CA ILE A 62 0.88 3.62 4.20
C ILE A 62 2.00 2.72 3.70
N TYR A 63 1.67 1.43 3.52
CA TYR A 63 2.50 0.47 2.82
C TYR A 63 2.20 0.53 1.31
N ASP A 64 2.42 -0.57 0.60
CA ASP A 64 2.05 -0.77 -0.80
C ASP A 64 0.53 -0.88 -1.05
N VAL A 65 -0.25 0.11 -0.60
CA VAL A 65 -1.73 0.05 -0.57
C VAL A 65 -2.39 -0.13 -1.94
N TYR A 66 -1.68 0.08 -3.05
CA TYR A 66 -2.24 -0.01 -4.38
C TYR A 66 -2.13 -1.41 -5.01
N ASN A 67 -1.14 -2.22 -4.62
CA ASN A 67 -0.83 -3.46 -5.35
C ASN A 67 -1.10 -4.75 -4.57
N ILE A 68 -1.43 -4.68 -3.27
CA ILE A 68 -1.68 -5.89 -2.46
C ILE A 68 -2.86 -6.70 -3.02
N GLU A 69 -4.03 -6.09 -3.17
CA GLU A 69 -5.23 -6.80 -3.64
C GLU A 69 -5.02 -7.34 -5.07
N ALA A 70 -4.35 -6.59 -5.93
CA ALA A 70 -3.99 -7.05 -7.27
C ALA A 70 -3.10 -8.31 -7.20
N SER A 71 -2.06 -8.29 -6.36
CA SER A 71 -1.19 -9.45 -6.16
C SER A 71 -1.94 -10.65 -5.60
N VAL A 72 -2.85 -10.43 -4.65
CA VAL A 72 -3.68 -11.47 -4.04
C VAL A 72 -4.59 -12.12 -5.09
N LEU A 73 -5.11 -11.34 -6.05
CA LEU A 73 -5.88 -11.83 -7.20
C LEU A 73 -5.02 -12.56 -8.26
N GLY A 74 -3.69 -12.48 -8.16
CA GLY A 74 -2.77 -13.13 -9.09
C GLY A 74 -2.16 -12.20 -10.14
N GLN A 75 -2.36 -10.89 -10.04
CA GLN A 75 -1.62 -9.93 -10.87
C GLN A 75 -0.12 -10.05 -10.58
N GLU A 76 0.67 -10.14 -11.64
CA GLU A 76 2.12 -10.15 -11.55
C GLU A 76 2.62 -8.80 -11.03
N ILE A 77 3.48 -8.86 -10.00
CA ILE A 77 4.11 -7.69 -9.38
C ILE A 77 5.61 -7.69 -9.71
N LYS A 78 6.10 -6.54 -10.17
CA LYS A 78 7.52 -6.23 -10.34
C LYS A 78 8.08 -5.64 -9.05
N TYR A 79 9.23 -6.14 -8.65
CA TYR A 79 9.95 -5.70 -7.47
C TYR A 79 11.21 -4.94 -7.87
N PHE A 80 11.56 -3.96 -7.07
CA PHE A 80 12.75 -3.13 -7.23
C PHE A 80 13.50 -3.13 -5.90
N GLU A 81 14.82 -2.96 -5.95
CA GLU A 81 15.65 -3.08 -4.74
C GLU A 81 15.38 -1.95 -3.75
N ASN A 82 15.25 -0.71 -4.23
CA ASN A 82 15.12 0.49 -3.40
C ASN A 82 13.85 1.31 -3.71
N ASP A 83 12.85 0.69 -4.35
CA ASP A 83 11.62 1.38 -4.74
C ASP A 83 10.38 0.51 -4.50
N MET A 84 9.23 1.16 -4.46
CA MET A 84 7.95 0.51 -4.27
C MET A 84 7.66 -0.44 -5.44
N PRO A 85 7.12 -1.64 -5.16
CA PRO A 85 6.73 -2.57 -6.19
C PRO A 85 5.62 -1.97 -7.07
N ALA A 86 5.52 -2.47 -8.30
CA ALA A 86 4.51 -2.04 -9.26
C ALA A 86 3.90 -3.24 -9.97
N VAL A 87 2.65 -3.12 -10.43
CA VAL A 87 2.06 -4.15 -11.29
C VAL A 87 2.81 -4.26 -12.62
N ASN A 88 2.89 -5.47 -13.18
CA ASN A 88 3.39 -5.66 -14.54
C ASN A 88 2.35 -5.17 -15.56
N ILE A 89 2.43 -3.89 -15.94
CA ILE A 89 1.52 -3.26 -16.92
C ILE A 89 1.53 -3.97 -18.28
N GLY A 90 2.64 -4.62 -18.66
CA GLY A 90 2.74 -5.38 -19.91
C GLY A 90 2.06 -6.75 -19.87
N ASN A 91 1.62 -7.20 -18.70
CA ASN A 91 0.99 -8.50 -18.48
C ASN A 91 -0.17 -8.36 -17.47
N PRO A 92 -1.27 -7.67 -17.83
CA PRO A 92 -2.43 -7.55 -16.96
C PRO A 92 -3.08 -8.92 -16.74
N LEU A 93 -3.70 -9.10 -15.58
CA LEU A 93 -4.43 -10.30 -15.20
C LEU A 93 -5.65 -10.53 -16.09
N ILE A 94 -6.36 -9.45 -16.45
CA ILE A 94 -7.50 -9.46 -17.37
C ILE A 94 -7.03 -8.89 -18.71
N LYS A 95 -6.57 -9.76 -19.61
CA LYS A 95 -6.13 -9.35 -20.96
C LYS A 95 -7.34 -9.21 -21.86
N GLU A 96 -8.17 -10.23 -21.88
CA GLU A 96 -9.44 -10.27 -22.57
C GLU A 96 -10.60 -10.11 -21.58
N LYS A 97 -11.72 -9.55 -22.03
CA LYS A 97 -12.89 -9.32 -21.16
C LYS A 97 -13.42 -10.61 -20.53
N SER A 98 -13.26 -11.74 -21.22
CA SER A 98 -13.65 -13.07 -20.71
C SER A 98 -12.78 -13.57 -19.55
N ASP A 99 -11.59 -13.01 -19.34
CA ASP A 99 -10.68 -13.47 -18.28
C ASP A 99 -11.26 -13.20 -16.88
N ILE A 100 -12.21 -12.26 -16.76
CA ILE A 100 -12.91 -11.96 -15.51
C ILE A 100 -13.59 -13.21 -14.91
N TYR A 101 -14.10 -14.11 -15.75
CA TYR A 101 -14.75 -15.35 -15.30
C TYR A 101 -13.77 -16.37 -14.73
N GLY A 102 -12.46 -16.17 -14.96
CA GLY A 102 -11.39 -16.98 -14.39
C GLY A 102 -10.90 -16.49 -13.03
N ILE A 103 -11.30 -15.29 -12.59
CA ILE A 103 -10.87 -14.73 -11.30
C ILE A 103 -11.52 -15.52 -10.18
N LYS A 104 -10.67 -16.10 -9.32
CA LYS A 104 -11.10 -16.90 -8.18
C LYS A 104 -11.20 -16.04 -6.93
N ASN A 105 -12.13 -16.39 -6.04
CA ASN A 105 -12.09 -15.92 -4.67
C ASN A 105 -10.78 -16.41 -4.02
N VAL A 106 -9.98 -15.47 -3.55
CA VAL A 106 -8.65 -15.69 -3.02
C VAL A 106 -8.63 -15.39 -1.53
N ASN A 107 -8.06 -16.29 -0.75
CA ASN A 107 -7.83 -16.04 0.66
C ASN A 107 -6.63 -15.10 0.80
N PHE A 108 -6.90 -13.89 1.29
CA PHE A 108 -5.89 -12.85 1.51
C PHE A 108 -4.71 -13.33 2.36
N ALA A 109 -4.96 -14.19 3.36
CA ALA A 109 -3.92 -14.73 4.25
C ALA A 109 -3.00 -15.77 3.59
N HIS A 110 -3.39 -16.35 2.45
CA HIS A 110 -2.57 -17.34 1.74
C HIS A 110 -1.57 -16.70 0.78
N ASN A 111 -1.75 -15.42 0.43
CA ASN A 111 -0.77 -14.66 -0.34
C ASN A 111 0.25 -14.03 0.62
N THR A 112 1.53 -14.05 0.27
CA THR A 112 2.61 -13.53 1.13
C THR A 112 2.45 -12.04 1.44
N ARG A 113 2.04 -11.23 0.47
CA ARG A 113 1.80 -9.79 0.66
C ARG A 113 0.54 -9.52 1.47
N GLY A 114 -0.50 -10.33 1.28
CA GLY A 114 -1.71 -10.25 2.09
C GLY A 114 -1.45 -10.63 3.56
N LYS A 115 -0.66 -11.68 3.79
CA LYS A 115 -0.18 -12.07 5.13
C LYS A 115 0.62 -10.94 5.80
N PHE A 116 1.55 -10.31 5.07
CA PHE A 116 2.31 -9.15 5.55
C PHE A 116 1.38 -8.04 6.07
N VAL A 117 0.32 -7.69 5.32
CA VAL A 117 -0.64 -6.66 5.75
C VAL A 117 -1.39 -7.08 7.02
N LEU A 118 -1.81 -8.34 7.14
CA LEU A 118 -2.48 -8.83 8.35
C LEU A 118 -1.57 -8.77 9.58
N GLU A 119 -0.30 -9.15 9.43
CA GLU A 119 0.72 -9.06 10.48
C GLU A 119 0.98 -7.59 10.85
N LEU A 120 1.05 -6.71 9.86
CA LEU A 120 1.23 -5.27 10.07
C LEU A 120 0.07 -4.67 10.86
N ILE A 121 -1.18 -4.99 10.50
CA ILE A 121 -2.37 -4.56 11.24
C ILE A 121 -2.30 -5.00 12.70
N ALA A 122 -1.92 -6.26 12.96
CA ALA A 122 -1.80 -6.78 14.31
C ALA A 122 -0.70 -6.05 15.10
N LEU A 123 0.46 -5.84 14.47
CA LEU A 123 1.61 -5.17 15.08
C LEU A 123 1.31 -3.71 15.43
N TYR A 124 0.70 -2.96 14.52
CA TYR A 124 0.31 -1.57 14.78
C TYR A 124 -0.73 -1.47 15.90
N ARG A 125 -1.73 -2.38 15.93
CA ARG A 125 -2.71 -2.42 17.03
C ARG A 125 -2.06 -2.70 18.37
N GLN A 126 -1.04 -3.55 18.40
CA GLN A 126 -0.30 -3.88 19.62
C GLN A 126 0.61 -2.74 20.08
N LYS A 127 1.41 -2.15 19.17
CA LYS A 127 2.49 -1.20 19.51
C LYS A 127 2.08 0.27 19.44
N ALA A 128 1.21 0.66 18.49
CA ALA A 128 0.83 2.05 18.22
C ALA A 128 -0.60 2.40 18.70
N GLY A 129 -1.33 1.42 19.24
CA GLY A 129 -2.67 1.62 19.79
C GLY A 129 -3.79 1.43 18.76
N LYS A 130 -5.02 1.74 19.19
CA LYS A 130 -6.26 1.36 18.46
C LYS A 130 -6.59 2.23 17.24
N ASP A 131 -5.84 3.32 17.02
CA ASP A 131 -6.13 4.29 15.95
C ASP A 131 -5.52 3.91 14.59
N PHE A 132 -4.92 2.73 14.46
CA PHE A 132 -4.48 2.22 13.17
C PHE A 132 -5.68 2.00 12.24
N LYS A 133 -5.66 2.69 11.09
CA LYS A 133 -6.66 2.54 10.03
C LYS A 133 -6.03 1.77 8.87
N PRO A 134 -6.38 0.48 8.68
CA PRO A 134 -5.96 -0.27 7.51
C PRO A 134 -6.41 0.46 6.24
N ARG A 135 -5.59 0.40 5.19
CA ARG A 135 -5.87 1.01 3.88
C ARG A 135 -5.86 -0.10 2.84
N PHE A 136 -6.78 -0.04 1.89
CA PHE A 136 -6.88 -1.02 0.82
C PHE A 136 -6.99 -0.30 -0.52
N CYS A 137 -6.65 -0.98 -1.60
CA CYS A 137 -6.71 -0.40 -2.93
C CYS A 137 -8.17 -0.04 -3.29
N ALA A 138 -8.39 1.19 -3.73
CA ALA A 138 -9.73 1.62 -4.17
C ALA A 138 -10.19 0.79 -5.38
N PRO A 139 -11.49 0.49 -5.54
CA PRO A 139 -11.98 -0.38 -6.62
C PRO A 139 -11.53 0.05 -8.02
N PHE A 140 -11.52 1.36 -8.30
CA PHE A 140 -11.06 1.87 -9.59
C PHE A 140 -9.57 1.64 -9.81
N SER A 141 -8.74 1.90 -8.79
CA SER A 141 -7.30 1.65 -8.86
C SER A 141 -7.01 0.16 -9.01
N LEU A 142 -7.76 -0.69 -8.31
CA LEU A 142 -7.65 -2.14 -8.45
C LEU A 142 -8.01 -2.61 -9.87
N ALA A 143 -9.13 -2.12 -10.41
CA ALA A 143 -9.54 -2.39 -11.79
C ALA A 143 -8.45 -1.96 -12.78
N ALA A 144 -7.88 -0.76 -12.62
CA ALA A 144 -6.79 -0.28 -13.46
C ALA A 144 -5.53 -1.17 -13.36
N ASN A 145 -5.24 -1.69 -12.17
CA ASN A 145 -4.10 -2.57 -11.93
C ASN A 145 -4.25 -3.95 -12.57
N ILE A 146 -5.46 -4.54 -12.59
CA ILE A 146 -5.69 -5.88 -13.13
C ILE A 146 -6.08 -5.89 -14.61
N ARG A 147 -6.66 -4.80 -15.13
CA ARG A 147 -7.08 -4.65 -16.55
C ARG A 147 -6.07 -3.86 -17.38
N GLY A 148 -5.27 -3.02 -16.73
CA GLY A 148 -4.46 -1.98 -17.37
C GLY A 148 -5.26 -0.68 -17.54
N TYR A 149 -4.66 0.45 -17.16
CA TYR A 149 -5.32 1.76 -17.18
C TYR A 149 -5.92 2.12 -18.55
N ASN A 150 -5.13 2.02 -19.62
CA ASN A 150 -5.59 2.37 -20.97
C ASN A 150 -6.77 1.50 -21.43
N ASN A 151 -6.70 0.19 -21.17
CA ASN A 151 -7.79 -0.73 -21.48
C ASN A 151 -9.05 -0.37 -20.69
N LEU A 152 -8.92 -0.13 -19.39
CA LEU A 152 -10.05 0.26 -18.54
C LEU A 152 -10.70 1.56 -19.02
N ILE A 153 -9.91 2.58 -19.35
CA ILE A 153 -10.45 3.85 -19.87
C ILE A 153 -11.20 3.62 -21.19
N ASN A 154 -10.64 2.84 -22.12
CA ASN A 154 -11.34 2.50 -23.37
C ASN A 154 -12.63 1.71 -23.10
N ASP A 155 -12.59 0.72 -22.21
CA ASP A 155 -13.76 -0.09 -21.84
C ASP A 155 -14.89 0.75 -21.21
N ILE A 156 -14.56 1.81 -20.45
CA ILE A 156 -15.55 2.76 -19.90
C ILE A 156 -16.35 3.44 -21.02
N TYR A 157 -15.69 3.77 -22.14
CA TYR A 157 -16.34 4.36 -23.30
C TYR A 157 -17.09 3.31 -24.14
N GLU A 158 -16.48 2.15 -24.36
CA GLU A 158 -16.93 1.18 -25.36
C GLU A 158 -17.89 0.12 -24.81
N ASP A 159 -17.78 -0.27 -23.54
CA ASP A 159 -18.52 -1.40 -22.96
C ASP A 159 -18.76 -1.22 -21.45
N LYS A 160 -19.73 -0.36 -21.15
CA LYS A 160 -20.16 -0.09 -19.77
C LYS A 160 -20.64 -1.34 -19.04
N LYS A 161 -21.14 -2.35 -19.75
CA LYS A 161 -21.64 -3.58 -19.12
C LYS A 161 -20.47 -4.37 -18.52
N PHE A 162 -19.42 -4.59 -19.31
CA PHE A 162 -18.20 -5.22 -18.81
C PHE A 162 -17.60 -4.45 -17.63
N VAL A 163 -17.54 -3.12 -17.72
CA VAL A 163 -17.01 -2.30 -16.61
C VAL A 163 -17.86 -2.47 -15.34
N LEU A 164 -19.19 -2.44 -15.43
CA LEU A 164 -20.04 -2.68 -14.26
C LEU A 164 -19.86 -4.07 -13.67
N GLU A 165 -19.51 -5.07 -14.48
CA GLU A 165 -19.19 -6.42 -14.03
C GLU A 165 -17.81 -6.48 -13.33
N LEU A 166 -16.82 -5.77 -13.85
CA LEU A 166 -15.48 -5.65 -13.27
C LEU A 166 -15.47 -5.03 -11.86
N PHE A 167 -16.44 -4.18 -11.54
CA PHE A 167 -16.54 -3.48 -10.24
C PHE A 167 -17.41 -4.21 -9.22
N ARG A 168 -17.94 -5.40 -9.53
CA ARG A 168 -18.75 -6.21 -8.61
C ARG A 168 -17.90 -7.23 -7.87
#